data_AF-A0A2H4VEG5-F1
#
_entry.id   AF-A0A2H4VEG5-F1
#
_cell.length_a   1.000
_cell.length_b   1.000
_cell.length_c   1.000
_cell.angle_alpha   90.00
_cell.angle_beta   90.00
_cell.angle_gamma   90.00
#
_symmetry.space_group_name_H-M   'P 1'
#
loop_
_entity.id
_entity.type
_entity.pdbx_description
1 polymer ?
#
loop_
_entity_poly.entity_id
_entity_poly.type
_entity_poly.pdbx_seq_one_letter_code
_entity_poly.pdbx_strand_id
1 'polypeptide(L)'
;MDVTFKKKKEVLEGEVALKSRDLEDSHEGFKGEIEDCTFEDKFITISPECVRCNLCVEECPVNAVSDSTSSRPARILENCVKCEICAQTCPVKCIHVIESTSAVQDDVTFHLKDVEVPHRKLRMESIKVNPDNCDSCATCVKFCPTGAIAVPEGEIAQIDTDACVGCGACANVCPHGSIDLVRELGPVMKTKKLLVDQDTCVQCQVCEENCPVDAIKIDGDRVVLDQEKCILCEVCSTKCPVGALKLEMV
;
A
#
# COMPACT_ATOMS: atom_id res chain seq x y z
N MET A 1 9.08 -11.88 3.34
CA MET A 1 8.74 -13.12 2.58
C MET A 1 9.56 -13.14 1.30
N ASP A 2 10.15 -14.28 0.93
CA ASP A 2 10.86 -14.45 -0.35
C ASP A 2 10.58 -15.87 -0.84
N VAL A 3 9.74 -16.00 -1.87
CA VAL A 3 9.20 -17.28 -2.32
C VAL A 3 9.17 -17.35 -3.83
N THR A 4 9.56 -18.52 -4.35
CA THR A 4 9.52 -18.83 -5.78
C THR A 4 8.61 -20.03 -6.05
N PHE A 5 7.66 -19.86 -6.94
CA PHE A 5 6.77 -20.90 -7.45
C PHE A 5 7.14 -21.22 -8.89
N LYS A 6 6.99 -22.48 -9.30
CA LYS A 6 7.19 -22.91 -10.68
C LYS A 6 5.96 -23.65 -11.17
N LYS A 7 5.53 -23.35 -12.39
CA LYS A 7 4.47 -24.06 -13.10
C LYS A 7 5.00 -24.46 -14.47
N LYS A 8 4.74 -25.70 -14.87
CA LYS A 8 5.11 -26.17 -16.21
C LYS A 8 4.38 -25.36 -17.28
N LYS A 9 5.12 -24.88 -18.29
CA LYS A 9 4.55 -24.07 -19.38
C LYS A 9 3.47 -24.83 -20.15
N GLU A 10 3.71 -26.10 -20.47
CA GLU A 10 2.75 -26.99 -21.13
C GLU A 10 1.37 -27.05 -20.42
N VAL A 11 1.37 -26.99 -19.07
CA VAL A 11 0.13 -26.99 -18.28
C VAL A 11 -0.60 -25.66 -18.43
N LEU A 12 0.13 -24.54 -18.45
CA LEU A 12 -0.46 -23.22 -18.66
C LEU A 12 -1.02 -23.08 -20.09
N GLU A 13 -0.28 -23.53 -21.09
CA GLU A 13 -0.72 -23.56 -22.50
C GLU A 13 -2.02 -24.37 -22.66
N GLY A 14 -2.11 -25.54 -22.00
CA GLY A 14 -3.32 -26.35 -21.97
C GLY A 14 -4.51 -25.63 -21.31
N GLU A 15 -4.30 -24.92 -20.21
CA GLU A 15 -5.35 -24.13 -19.54
C GLU A 15 -5.83 -22.95 -20.41
N VAL A 16 -4.90 -22.24 -21.07
CA VAL A 16 -5.22 -21.15 -22.00
C VAL A 16 -6.02 -21.69 -23.17
N ALA A 17 -5.58 -22.80 -23.76
CA ALA A 17 -6.30 -23.46 -24.85
C ALA A 17 -7.70 -23.87 -24.43
N LEU A 18 -7.92 -24.37 -23.21
CA LEU A 18 -9.25 -24.72 -22.70
C LEU A 18 -10.15 -23.50 -22.48
N LYS A 19 -9.61 -22.41 -21.94
CA LYS A 19 -10.37 -21.18 -21.65
C LYS A 19 -10.67 -20.33 -22.87
N SER A 20 -9.87 -20.46 -23.92
CA SER A 20 -10.04 -19.74 -25.19
C SER A 20 -11.01 -20.44 -26.15
N ARG A 21 -11.68 -21.52 -25.71
CA ARG A 21 -12.66 -22.25 -26.52
C ARG A 21 -14.01 -21.57 -26.45
N ASP A 22 -14.43 -21.01 -27.59
CA ASP A 22 -15.84 -20.69 -27.80
C ASP A 22 -16.64 -21.96 -28.11
N LEU A 23 -17.92 -21.97 -27.71
CA LEU A 23 -18.83 -23.13 -27.82
C LEU A 23 -19.16 -23.52 -29.27
N GLU A 24 -18.81 -22.69 -30.26
CA GLU A 24 -19.22 -22.82 -31.66
C GLU A 24 -18.10 -23.31 -32.62
N ASP A 25 -16.85 -23.43 -32.17
CA ASP A 25 -15.74 -23.80 -33.07
C ASP A 25 -15.52 -25.32 -33.18
N SER A 26 -15.65 -25.82 -34.40
CA SER A 26 -15.35 -27.20 -34.77
C SER A 26 -13.84 -27.45 -34.85
N HIS A 27 -13.34 -28.14 -33.82
CA HIS A 27 -12.30 -29.18 -33.84
C HIS A 27 -10.82 -28.85 -34.15
N GLU A 28 -10.00 -29.28 -33.19
CA GLU A 28 -8.63 -29.81 -33.34
C GLU A 28 -7.57 -28.90 -33.95
N GLY A 29 -6.76 -28.27 -33.08
CA GLY A 29 -5.49 -27.68 -33.51
C GLY A 29 -5.00 -26.45 -32.73
N PHE A 30 -5.84 -25.84 -31.89
CA PHE A 30 -5.41 -24.67 -31.12
C PHE A 30 -4.39 -25.07 -30.04
N LYS A 31 -3.12 -24.84 -30.33
CA LYS A 31 -2.04 -24.78 -29.34
C LYS A 31 -1.92 -23.33 -28.90
N GLY A 32 -2.22 -23.05 -27.65
CA GLY A 32 -1.88 -21.75 -27.07
C GLY A 32 -0.37 -21.65 -27.00
N GLU A 33 0.26 -20.94 -27.93
CA GLU A 33 1.69 -20.63 -27.84
C GLU A 33 1.86 -19.42 -26.93
N ILE A 34 2.55 -19.61 -25.81
CA ILE A 34 2.89 -18.51 -24.90
C ILE A 34 4.34 -18.11 -25.16
N GLU A 35 4.54 -16.90 -25.66
CA GLU A 35 5.88 -16.36 -25.91
C GLU A 35 6.65 -16.15 -24.60
N ASP A 36 7.98 -16.18 -24.72
CA ASP A 36 8.85 -15.88 -23.59
C ASP A 36 8.73 -14.42 -23.21
N CYS A 37 8.42 -14.17 -21.95
CA CYS A 37 8.15 -12.84 -21.45
C CYS A 37 8.48 -12.74 -19.97
N THR A 38 8.71 -11.52 -19.51
CA THR A 38 8.89 -11.21 -18.09
C THR A 38 7.95 -10.08 -17.71
N PHE A 39 7.23 -10.27 -16.61
CA PHE A 39 6.34 -9.28 -16.04
C PHE A 39 6.84 -8.93 -14.64
N GLU A 40 6.83 -7.65 -14.34
CA GLU A 40 7.11 -7.12 -13.02
C GLU A 40 5.87 -6.39 -12.52
N ASP A 41 5.48 -6.68 -11.29
CA ASP A 41 4.39 -6.00 -10.62
C ASP A 41 4.73 -5.77 -9.15
N LYS A 42 4.02 -4.84 -8.54
CA LYS A 42 4.18 -4.47 -7.13
C LYS A 42 2.81 -4.35 -6.50
N PHE A 43 2.63 -4.94 -5.33
CA PHE A 43 1.38 -4.93 -4.60
C PHE A 43 1.60 -4.48 -3.16
N ILE A 44 0.61 -3.81 -2.59
CA ILE A 44 0.60 -3.45 -1.18
C ILE A 44 -0.56 -4.21 -0.53
N THR A 45 -0.30 -4.84 0.61
CA THR A 45 -1.30 -5.60 1.35
C THR A 45 -1.26 -5.29 2.84
N ILE A 46 -2.41 -5.43 3.51
CA ILE A 46 -2.54 -5.24 4.96
C ILE A 46 -2.79 -6.60 5.60
N SER A 47 -1.88 -6.99 6.49
CA SER A 47 -1.96 -8.23 7.27
C SER A 47 -3.18 -8.24 8.21
N PRO A 48 -3.77 -9.41 8.50
CA PRO A 48 -4.79 -9.58 9.54
C PRO A 48 -4.38 -9.09 10.94
N GLU A 49 -3.08 -8.93 11.20
CA GLU A 49 -2.51 -8.36 12.44
C GLU A 49 -2.76 -6.85 12.59
N CYS A 50 -3.40 -6.21 11.61
CA CYS A 50 -3.80 -4.81 11.68
C CYS A 50 -4.60 -4.49 12.95
N VAL A 51 -4.07 -3.53 13.71
CA VAL A 51 -4.66 -3.05 14.96
C VAL A 51 -5.81 -2.08 14.79
N ARG A 52 -6.21 -1.77 13.55
CA ARG A 52 -7.36 -0.90 13.23
C ARG A 52 -7.18 0.55 13.72
N CYS A 53 -5.99 1.10 13.50
CA CYS A 53 -5.69 2.48 13.88
C CYS A 53 -6.05 3.54 12.85
N ASN A 54 -6.41 3.14 11.62
CA ASN A 54 -6.72 4.03 10.49
C ASN A 54 -5.65 5.05 10.06
N LEU A 55 -4.46 5.01 10.64
CA LEU A 55 -3.39 5.93 10.24
C LEU A 55 -2.99 5.78 8.75
N CYS A 56 -3.08 4.57 8.18
CA CYS A 56 -2.87 4.36 6.75
C CYS A 56 -4.00 4.93 5.86
N VAL A 57 -5.19 5.12 6.41
CA VAL A 57 -6.33 5.77 5.74
C VAL A 57 -6.10 7.27 5.74
N GLU A 58 -5.79 7.84 6.91
CA GLU A 58 -5.46 9.26 7.11
C GLU A 58 -4.34 9.72 6.18
N GLU A 59 -3.27 8.94 6.04
CA GLU A 59 -2.08 9.32 5.27
C GLU A 59 -2.13 8.90 3.79
N CYS A 60 -3.22 8.33 3.28
CA CYS A 60 -3.29 7.88 1.88
C CYS A 60 -3.57 9.07 0.94
N PRO A 61 -2.64 9.47 0.06
CA PRO A 61 -2.82 10.66 -0.79
C PRO A 61 -3.88 10.49 -1.88
N VAL A 62 -4.30 9.25 -2.16
CA VAL A 62 -5.24 8.92 -3.24
C VAL A 62 -6.49 8.20 -2.72
N ASN A 63 -6.71 8.17 -1.40
CA ASN A 63 -7.85 7.50 -0.77
C ASN A 63 -8.03 6.03 -1.22
N ALA A 64 -6.91 5.31 -1.36
CA ALA A 64 -6.88 3.91 -1.77
C ALA A 64 -6.80 2.93 -0.59
N VAL A 65 -7.16 3.36 0.61
CA VAL A 65 -7.24 2.52 1.81
C VAL A 65 -8.61 2.70 2.44
N SER A 66 -9.34 1.61 2.64
CA SER A 66 -10.65 1.64 3.30
C SER A 66 -10.50 1.75 4.81
N ASP A 67 -11.44 2.43 5.46
CA ASP A 67 -11.55 2.43 6.93
C ASP A 67 -11.59 1.02 7.52
N SER A 68 -10.89 0.88 8.64
CA SER A 68 -11.05 -0.27 9.52
C SER A 68 -12.25 -0.07 10.46
N THR A 69 -12.84 -1.18 10.86
CA THR A 69 -13.91 -1.24 11.86
C THR A 69 -13.51 -2.21 12.96
N SER A 70 -14.26 -2.24 14.07
CA SER A 70 -14.07 -3.24 15.13
C SER A 70 -14.06 -4.69 14.61
N SER A 71 -14.76 -4.96 13.51
CA SER A 71 -14.88 -6.31 12.91
C SER A 71 -13.90 -6.59 11.77
N ARG A 72 -13.41 -5.57 11.06
CA ARG A 72 -12.60 -5.74 9.84
C ARG A 72 -11.40 -4.81 9.81
N PRO A 73 -10.19 -5.29 9.45
CA PRO A 73 -9.03 -4.42 9.26
C PRO A 73 -9.22 -3.51 8.03
N ALA A 74 -8.39 -2.48 7.93
CA ALA A 74 -8.28 -1.65 6.74
C ALA A 74 -7.83 -2.51 5.54
N ARG A 75 -8.16 -2.09 4.32
CA ARG A 75 -7.82 -2.81 3.08
C ARG A 75 -7.32 -1.86 2.02
N ILE A 76 -6.36 -2.33 1.21
CA ILE A 76 -5.93 -1.61 0.00
C ILE A 76 -6.99 -1.80 -1.08
N LEU A 77 -7.36 -0.70 -1.74
CA LEU A 77 -8.33 -0.66 -2.83
C LEU A 77 -7.62 -0.70 -4.19
N GLU A 78 -8.38 -0.98 -5.25
CA GLU A 78 -7.86 -1.15 -6.61
C GLU A 78 -7.20 0.11 -7.19
N ASN A 79 -7.61 1.30 -6.72
CA ASN A 79 -7.04 2.58 -7.15
C ASN A 79 -5.68 2.91 -6.47
N CYS A 80 -5.06 1.95 -5.77
CA CYS A 80 -3.76 2.15 -5.13
C CYS A 80 -2.66 2.45 -6.15
N VAL A 81 -2.00 3.60 -6.00
CA VAL A 81 -0.89 4.06 -6.85
C VAL A 81 0.48 3.57 -6.38
N LYS A 82 0.51 2.70 -5.37
CA LYS A 82 1.71 2.01 -4.90
C LYS A 82 2.84 2.94 -4.42
N CYS A 83 2.47 4.04 -3.76
CA CYS A 83 3.41 5.06 -3.23
C CYS A 83 4.09 4.67 -1.90
N GLU A 84 3.75 3.52 -1.31
CA GLU A 84 4.39 2.96 -0.11
C GLU A 84 4.19 3.77 1.20
N ILE A 85 3.56 4.95 1.15
CA ILE A 85 3.33 5.84 2.32
C ILE A 85 2.62 5.11 3.47
N CYS A 86 1.59 4.31 3.16
CA CYS A 86 0.87 3.54 4.17
C CYS A 86 1.78 2.53 4.90
N ALA A 87 2.69 1.88 4.17
CA ALA A 87 3.66 0.95 4.75
C ALA A 87 4.67 1.68 5.65
N GLN A 88 5.20 2.82 5.21
CA GLN A 88 6.08 3.66 6.05
C GLN A 88 5.39 4.12 7.34
N THR A 89 4.08 4.33 7.26
CA THR A 89 3.28 4.95 8.32
C THR A 89 2.78 3.93 9.35
N CYS A 90 2.67 2.65 8.98
CA CYS A 90 2.08 1.63 9.85
C CYS A 90 2.87 1.47 11.17
N PRO A 91 2.27 1.75 12.35
CA PRO A 91 3.00 1.74 13.63
C PRO A 91 3.31 0.32 14.13
N VAL A 92 2.59 -0.68 13.61
CA VAL A 92 2.74 -2.09 13.99
C VAL A 92 3.31 -2.95 12.85
N LYS A 93 3.80 -2.30 11.78
CA LYS A 93 4.46 -2.95 10.64
C LYS A 93 3.66 -4.10 9.98
N CYS A 94 2.34 -3.96 9.92
CA CYS A 94 1.45 -4.97 9.35
C CYS A 94 1.09 -4.71 7.88
N ILE A 95 1.78 -3.80 7.19
CA ILE A 95 1.54 -3.46 5.79
C ILE A 95 2.77 -3.87 5.00
N HIS A 96 2.59 -4.77 4.04
CA HIS A 96 3.67 -5.38 3.25
C HIS A 96 3.66 -4.82 1.84
N VAL A 97 4.86 -4.58 1.30
CA VAL A 97 5.07 -4.18 -0.09
C VAL A 97 5.74 -5.34 -0.78
N ILE A 98 5.05 -5.96 -1.71
CA ILE A 98 5.49 -7.19 -2.37
C ILE A 98 5.79 -6.90 -3.82
N GLU A 99 7.04 -7.10 -4.22
CA GLU A 99 7.44 -7.16 -5.62
C GLU A 99 7.21 -8.57 -6.15
N SER A 100 6.64 -8.65 -7.35
CA SER A 100 6.36 -9.89 -8.06
C SER A 100 7.03 -9.87 -9.42
N THR A 101 7.81 -10.90 -9.70
CA THR A 101 8.38 -11.13 -11.04
C THR A 101 7.85 -12.44 -11.58
N SER A 102 7.26 -12.41 -12.76
CA SER A 102 6.79 -13.59 -13.48
C SER A 102 7.60 -13.75 -14.76
N ALA A 103 8.33 -14.85 -14.89
CA ALA A 103 9.11 -15.15 -16.09
C ALA A 103 8.55 -16.40 -16.77
N VAL A 104 8.20 -16.28 -18.05
CA VAL A 104 7.81 -17.38 -18.93
C VAL A 104 9.02 -17.71 -19.80
N GLN A 105 9.57 -18.92 -19.63
CA GLN A 105 10.65 -19.48 -20.45
C GLN A 105 10.29 -20.95 -20.76
N ASP A 106 11.14 -21.92 -20.41
CA ASP A 106 10.80 -23.35 -20.45
C ASP A 106 9.68 -23.70 -19.45
N ASP A 107 9.75 -23.11 -18.25
CA ASP A 107 8.74 -23.15 -17.20
C ASP A 107 8.32 -21.72 -16.85
N VAL A 108 7.15 -21.58 -16.22
CA VAL A 108 6.68 -20.32 -15.68
C VAL A 108 7.15 -20.20 -14.23
N THR A 109 7.98 -19.21 -13.95
CA THR A 109 8.50 -18.93 -12.61
C THR A 109 7.86 -17.68 -12.06
N PHE A 110 7.26 -17.78 -10.88
CA PHE A 110 6.73 -16.64 -10.12
C PHE A 110 7.60 -16.42 -8.90
N HIS A 111 8.18 -15.24 -8.78
CA HIS A 111 8.98 -14.83 -7.64
C HIS A 111 8.23 -13.71 -6.90
N LEU A 112 8.07 -13.86 -5.59
CA LEU A 112 7.39 -12.90 -4.72
C LEU A 112 8.32 -12.53 -3.58
N LYS A 113 8.63 -11.24 -3.47
CA LYS A 113 9.59 -10.70 -2.51
C LYS A 113 8.97 -9.54 -1.75
N ASP A 114 8.94 -9.67 -0.43
CA ASP A 114 8.58 -8.59 0.48
C ASP A 114 9.75 -7.61 0.57
N VAL A 115 9.45 -6.35 0.34
CA VAL A 115 10.40 -5.25 0.30
C VAL A 115 10.41 -4.57 1.66
N GLU A 116 11.60 -4.36 2.21
CA GLU A 116 11.74 -3.60 3.44
C GLU A 116 11.45 -2.12 3.17
N VAL A 117 10.44 -1.59 3.88
CA VAL A 117 10.04 -0.18 3.78
C VAL A 117 10.43 0.54 5.07
N PRO A 118 11.11 1.69 5.00
CA PRO A 118 11.50 2.43 6.19
C PRO A 118 10.27 3.00 6.89
N HIS A 119 10.25 2.97 8.22
CA HIS A 119 9.12 3.49 9.00
C HIS A 119 9.34 4.93 9.45
N ARG A 120 8.31 5.77 9.25
CA ARG A 120 8.30 7.16 9.72
C ARG A 120 8.25 7.17 11.24
N LYS A 121 8.87 8.19 11.84
CA LYS A 121 8.81 8.41 13.29
C LYS A 121 7.40 8.86 13.66
N LEU A 122 6.76 8.14 14.56
CA LEU A 122 5.51 8.52 15.19
C LEU A 122 5.81 9.08 16.58
N ARG A 123 5.32 10.28 16.88
CA ARG A 123 5.48 10.92 18.19
C ARG A 123 4.13 11.21 18.78
N MET A 124 3.81 10.57 19.91
CA MET A 124 2.62 10.90 20.68
C MET A 124 2.89 12.18 21.48
N GLU A 125 2.00 13.17 21.38
CA GLU A 125 2.05 14.37 22.21
C GLU A 125 1.20 14.19 23.46
N SER A 126 -0.05 13.75 23.30
CA SER A 126 -0.95 13.51 24.42
C SER A 126 -2.03 12.50 24.05
N ILE A 127 -2.51 11.78 25.06
CA ILE A 127 -3.68 10.90 24.95
C ILE A 127 -4.50 11.06 26.23
N LYS A 128 -5.82 11.28 26.08
CA LYS A 128 -6.73 11.53 27.21
C LYS A 128 -8.03 10.78 27.03
N VAL A 129 -8.60 10.32 28.14
CA VAL A 129 -9.92 9.71 28.18
C VAL A 129 -10.90 10.72 28.78
N ASN A 130 -11.97 11.03 28.07
CA ASN A 130 -13.05 11.87 28.56
C ASN A 130 -13.96 11.03 29.49
N PRO A 131 -14.03 11.35 30.79
CA PRO A 131 -14.86 10.61 31.74
C PRO A 131 -16.36 10.67 31.43
N ASP A 132 -16.84 11.77 30.86
CA ASP A 132 -18.28 11.98 30.63
C ASP A 132 -18.83 11.08 29.52
N ASN A 133 -17.96 10.63 28.62
CA ASN A 133 -18.32 9.78 27.48
C ASN A 133 -17.88 8.32 27.68
N CYS A 134 -17.06 8.01 28.68
CA CYS A 134 -16.51 6.66 28.85
C CYS A 134 -17.45 5.77 29.66
N ASP A 135 -17.97 4.71 29.04
CA ASP A 135 -18.86 3.73 29.69
C ASP A 135 -18.11 2.53 30.29
N SER A 136 -16.78 2.52 30.22
CA SER A 136 -15.93 1.43 30.74
C SER A 136 -16.14 0.08 30.04
N CYS A 137 -16.59 0.04 28.78
CA CYS A 137 -16.81 -1.21 28.02
C CYS A 137 -15.54 -2.02 27.68
N ALA A 138 -14.35 -1.51 27.99
CA ALA A 138 -13.04 -2.14 27.74
C ALA A 138 -12.70 -2.47 26.27
N THR A 139 -13.43 -1.92 25.29
CA THR A 139 -13.11 -2.11 23.86
C THR A 139 -11.69 -1.65 23.53
N CYS A 140 -11.24 -0.52 24.10
CA CYS A 140 -9.90 0.01 23.93
C CYS A 140 -8.80 -0.95 24.41
N VAL A 141 -9.03 -1.71 25.48
CA VAL A 141 -8.09 -2.72 26.01
C VAL A 141 -7.86 -3.82 24.98
N LYS A 142 -8.94 -4.33 24.38
CA LYS A 142 -8.89 -5.42 23.40
C LYS A 142 -8.03 -5.10 22.17
N PHE A 143 -8.00 -3.84 21.74
CA PHE A 143 -7.31 -3.43 20.51
C PHE A 143 -5.96 -2.78 20.76
N CYS A 144 -5.53 -2.60 22.01
CA CYS A 144 -4.24 -2.02 22.33
C CYS A 144 -3.11 -3.04 22.08
N PRO A 145 -2.20 -2.83 21.11
CA PRO A 145 -1.16 -3.80 20.79
C PRO A 145 -0.08 -3.93 21.87
N THR A 146 0.07 -2.92 22.73
CA THR A 146 1.09 -2.91 23.78
C THR A 146 0.54 -3.29 25.15
N GLY A 147 -0.78 -3.46 25.28
CA GLY A 147 -1.41 -3.68 26.58
C GLY A 147 -1.40 -2.46 27.51
N ALA A 148 -1.14 -1.26 27.00
CA ALA A 148 -1.02 -0.03 27.78
C ALA A 148 -2.32 0.50 28.40
N ILE A 149 -3.46 -0.21 28.26
CA ILE A 149 -4.77 0.28 28.69
C ILE A 149 -5.39 -0.71 29.67
N ALA A 150 -5.89 -0.20 30.79
CA ALA A 150 -6.64 -0.95 31.78
C ALA A 150 -7.97 -0.25 32.09
N VAL A 151 -8.96 -1.02 32.55
CA VAL A 151 -10.24 -0.50 33.03
C VAL A 151 -10.50 -1.13 34.40
N PRO A 152 -10.08 -0.48 35.51
CA PRO A 152 -10.35 -0.97 36.86
C PRO A 152 -11.84 -0.98 37.20
N GLU A 153 -12.24 -1.77 38.18
CA GLU A 153 -13.65 -1.84 38.62
C GLU A 153 -14.12 -0.49 39.17
N GLY A 154 -15.21 0.04 38.60
CA GLY A 154 -15.78 1.33 39.00
C GLY A 154 -15.03 2.56 38.47
N GLU A 155 -14.03 2.38 37.62
CA GLU A 155 -13.22 3.45 37.04
C GLU A 155 -13.29 3.45 35.50
N ILE A 156 -12.98 4.60 34.91
CA ILE A 156 -12.85 4.74 33.45
C ILE A 156 -11.54 4.11 32.96
N ALA A 157 -11.39 4.03 31.63
CA ALA A 157 -10.15 3.57 31.03
C ALA A 157 -8.95 4.44 31.45
N GLN A 158 -7.89 3.77 31.92
CA GLN A 158 -6.61 4.36 32.25
C GLN A 158 -5.57 3.94 31.22
N ILE A 159 -4.70 4.87 30.81
CA ILE A 159 -3.70 4.65 29.77
C ILE A 159 -2.31 4.90 30.38
N ASP A 160 -1.47 3.87 30.34
CA ASP A 160 -0.04 3.98 30.61
C ASP A 160 0.65 4.66 29.43
N THR A 161 1.06 5.92 29.62
CA THR A 161 1.70 6.72 28.58
C THR A 161 3.11 6.25 28.23
N ASP A 162 3.79 5.54 29.13
CA ASP A 162 5.14 5.03 28.89
C ASP A 162 5.11 3.78 27.99
N ALA A 163 4.05 2.98 28.12
CA ALA A 163 3.79 1.81 27.26
C ALA A 163 2.99 2.15 25.98
N CYS A 164 2.39 3.33 25.90
CA CYS A 164 1.59 3.75 24.75
C CYS A 164 2.47 4.18 23.57
N VAL A 165 2.29 3.53 22.42
CA VAL A 165 3.01 3.87 21.17
C VAL A 165 2.29 4.92 20.31
N GLY A 166 1.18 5.49 20.79
CA GLY A 166 0.41 6.50 20.05
C GLY A 166 -0.24 5.98 18.75
N CYS A 167 -0.48 4.66 18.63
CA CYS A 167 -0.97 4.09 17.38
C CYS A 167 -2.38 4.57 17.01
N GLY A 168 -3.25 4.90 17.97
CA GLY A 168 -4.61 5.39 17.72
C GLY A 168 -5.69 4.32 17.56
N ALA A 169 -5.34 3.04 17.70
CA ALA A 169 -6.32 1.94 17.64
C ALA A 169 -7.49 2.14 18.61
N CYS A 170 -7.20 2.51 19.87
CA CYS A 170 -8.21 2.73 20.91
C CYS A 170 -9.16 3.89 20.58
N ALA A 171 -8.65 5.00 20.04
CA ALA A 171 -9.46 6.14 19.65
C ALA A 171 -10.40 5.77 18.49
N ASN A 172 -9.90 5.08 17.48
CA ASN A 172 -10.68 4.67 16.31
C ASN A 172 -11.82 3.69 16.65
N VAL A 173 -11.57 2.71 17.53
CA VAL A 173 -12.56 1.67 17.87
C VAL A 173 -13.50 2.06 19.02
N CYS A 174 -13.31 3.22 19.64
CA CYS A 174 -14.13 3.66 20.77
C CYS A 174 -15.55 4.00 20.29
N PRO A 175 -16.59 3.26 20.70
CA PRO A 175 -17.96 3.51 20.24
C PRO A 175 -18.54 4.85 20.75
N HIS A 176 -17.94 5.42 21.79
CA HIS A 176 -18.37 6.66 22.42
C HIS A 176 -17.47 7.86 22.08
N GLY A 177 -16.42 7.67 21.28
CA GLY A 177 -15.47 8.73 20.96
C GLY A 177 -14.81 9.37 22.18
N SER A 178 -14.60 8.59 23.25
CA SER A 178 -14.14 9.12 24.55
C SER A 178 -12.62 9.26 24.65
N ILE A 179 -11.85 9.00 23.59
CA ILE A 179 -10.39 9.00 23.63
C ILE A 179 -9.86 10.02 22.63
N ASP A 180 -9.24 11.06 23.14
CA ASP A 180 -8.57 12.11 22.37
C ASP A 180 -7.08 11.81 22.28
N LEU A 181 -6.56 11.59 21.07
CA LEU A 181 -5.14 11.35 20.80
C LEU A 181 -4.59 12.47 19.92
N VAL A 182 -3.53 13.11 20.39
CA VAL A 182 -2.73 14.08 19.62
C VAL A 182 -1.35 13.49 19.37
N ARG A 183 -0.94 13.48 18.10
CA ARG A 183 0.33 12.89 17.65
C ARG A 183 0.84 13.60 16.40
N GLU A 184 2.13 13.48 16.18
CA GLU A 184 2.81 13.95 14.98
C GLU A 184 3.48 12.80 14.24
N LEU A 185 3.49 12.90 12.91
CA LEU A 185 4.24 12.03 12.03
C LEU A 185 5.43 12.78 11.44
N GLY A 186 6.61 12.14 11.49
CA GLY A 186 7.77 12.60 10.74
C GLY A 186 7.51 12.62 9.22
N PRO A 187 8.36 13.24 8.39
CA PRO A 187 8.14 13.33 6.95
C PRO A 187 8.14 11.96 6.27
N VAL A 188 7.45 11.85 5.12
CA VAL A 188 7.58 10.69 4.23
C VAL A 188 9.02 10.60 3.72
N MET A 189 9.62 9.41 3.85
CA MET A 189 10.98 9.18 3.39
C MET A 189 10.99 8.85 1.91
N LYS A 190 11.79 9.58 1.15
CA LYS A 190 12.00 9.34 -0.28
C LYS A 190 13.09 8.29 -0.45
N THR A 191 12.67 7.08 -0.80
CA THR A 191 13.56 5.93 -1.07
C THR A 191 13.95 5.81 -2.54
N LYS A 192 13.27 6.57 -3.40
CA LYS A 192 13.42 6.56 -4.85
C LYS A 192 13.58 7.99 -5.39
N LYS A 193 14.09 8.10 -6.60
CA LYS A 193 14.10 9.33 -7.40
C LYS A 193 13.42 9.04 -8.74
N LEU A 194 12.63 9.98 -9.24
CA LEU A 194 12.06 9.92 -10.58
C LEU A 194 13.02 10.60 -11.56
N LEU A 195 13.55 9.83 -12.50
CA LEU A 195 14.37 10.30 -13.60
C LEU A 195 13.50 10.52 -14.83
N VAL A 196 13.81 11.60 -15.57
CA VAL A 196 13.15 11.93 -16.83
C VAL A 196 14.19 12.10 -17.91
N ASP A 197 14.13 11.25 -18.92
CA ASP A 197 14.88 11.36 -20.16
C ASP A 197 14.15 12.29 -21.12
N GLN A 198 14.66 13.51 -21.25
CA GLN A 198 14.07 14.55 -22.10
C GLN A 198 14.31 14.27 -23.59
N ASP A 199 15.35 13.51 -23.95
CA ASP A 199 15.67 13.19 -25.35
C ASP A 199 14.72 12.11 -25.89
N THR A 200 14.34 11.15 -25.03
CA THR A 200 13.36 10.10 -25.37
C THR A 200 11.90 10.60 -25.27
N CYS A 201 11.64 11.65 -24.50
CA CYS A 201 10.30 12.18 -24.27
C CYS A 201 9.66 12.70 -25.58
N VAL A 202 8.45 12.22 -25.89
CA VAL A 202 7.64 12.66 -27.04
C VAL A 202 6.52 13.63 -26.67
N GLN A 203 6.52 14.14 -25.44
CA GLN A 203 5.62 15.20 -24.96
C GLN A 203 4.11 14.88 -25.09
N CYS A 204 3.74 13.61 -24.98
CA CYS A 204 2.36 13.14 -25.13
C CYS A 204 1.40 13.50 -23.96
N GLN A 205 1.89 14.22 -22.94
CA GLN A 205 1.12 14.69 -21.77
C GLN A 205 0.54 13.63 -20.82
N VAL A 206 0.65 12.34 -21.15
CA VAL A 206 0.16 11.23 -20.32
C VAL A 206 0.66 11.29 -18.86
N CYS A 207 1.94 11.63 -18.65
CA CYS A 207 2.51 11.69 -17.30
C CYS A 207 1.98 12.86 -16.46
N GLU A 208 1.67 14.00 -17.08
CA GLU A 208 1.05 15.15 -16.42
C GLU A 208 -0.41 14.83 -16.07
N GLU A 209 -1.21 14.34 -17.03
CA GLU A 209 -2.63 14.05 -16.84
C GLU A 209 -2.91 12.96 -15.81
N ASN A 210 -1.96 12.03 -15.63
CA ASN A 210 -2.11 10.90 -14.71
C ASN A 210 -1.37 11.10 -13.38
N CYS A 211 -0.77 12.26 -13.13
CA CYS A 211 -0.10 12.52 -11.86
C CYS A 211 -1.15 12.77 -10.75
N PRO A 212 -1.27 11.91 -9.74
CA PRO A 212 -2.33 12.04 -8.73
C PRO A 212 -2.14 13.23 -7.77
N VAL A 213 -0.97 13.87 -7.81
CA VAL A 213 -0.55 14.93 -6.88
C VAL A 213 -0.02 16.16 -7.61
N ASP A 214 -0.30 16.27 -8.91
CA ASP A 214 0.10 17.41 -9.76
C ASP A 214 1.59 17.79 -9.65
N ALA A 215 2.45 16.78 -9.48
CA ALA A 215 3.89 16.97 -9.35
C ALA A 215 4.60 17.09 -10.72
N ILE A 216 3.93 16.77 -11.82
CA ILE A 216 4.51 16.79 -13.17
C ILE A 216 3.79 17.84 -14.00
N LYS A 217 4.56 18.69 -14.69
CA LYS A 217 4.08 19.68 -15.65
C LYS A 217 4.88 19.63 -16.94
N ILE A 218 4.24 19.87 -18.07
CA ILE A 218 4.94 20.13 -19.33
C ILE A 218 5.06 21.64 -19.52
N ASP A 219 6.31 22.12 -19.56
CA ASP A 219 6.64 23.52 -19.83
C ASP A 219 7.41 23.60 -21.15
N GLY A 220 6.72 24.07 -22.19
CA GLY A 220 7.24 24.08 -23.55
C GLY A 220 7.58 22.67 -24.04
N ASP A 221 8.87 22.41 -24.24
CA ASP A 221 9.40 21.15 -24.74
C ASP A 221 9.92 20.20 -23.65
N ARG A 222 9.74 20.54 -22.37
CA ARG A 222 10.32 19.79 -21.25
C ARG A 222 9.29 19.36 -20.23
N VAL A 223 9.54 18.19 -19.65
CA VAL A 223 8.84 17.72 -18.46
C VAL A 223 9.53 18.31 -17.23
N VAL A 224 8.78 19.08 -16.44
CA VAL A 224 9.20 19.70 -15.18
C VAL A 224 8.58 18.91 -14.02
N LEU A 225 9.42 18.51 -13.08
CA LEU A 225 9.03 17.72 -11.91
C LEU A 225 9.20 18.55 -10.63
N ASP A 226 8.08 18.75 -9.92
CA ASP A 226 8.08 19.23 -8.55
C ASP A 226 8.47 18.08 -7.62
N GLN A 227 9.74 18.08 -7.23
CA GLN A 227 10.29 17.05 -6.35
C GLN A 227 9.59 17.02 -5.00
N GLU A 228 9.10 18.15 -4.47
CA GLU A 228 8.49 18.21 -3.14
C GLU A 228 7.13 17.52 -3.13
N LYS A 229 6.30 17.79 -4.15
CA LYS A 229 4.98 17.16 -4.31
C LYS A 229 5.04 15.70 -4.73
N CYS A 230 6.09 15.28 -5.41
CA CYS A 230 6.19 13.92 -5.92
C CYS A 230 6.17 12.90 -4.76
N ILE A 231 5.12 12.06 -4.76
CA ILE A 231 4.95 10.97 -3.79
C ILE A 231 5.62 9.66 -4.23
N LEU A 232 6.40 9.69 -5.31
CA LEU A 232 7.12 8.53 -5.86
C LEU A 232 6.23 7.32 -6.15
N CYS A 233 4.99 7.58 -6.57
CA CYS A 233 4.10 6.57 -7.12
C CYS A 233 4.58 6.13 -8.52
N GLU A 234 4.24 4.91 -8.92
CA GLU A 234 4.72 4.32 -10.19
C GLU A 234 3.86 4.70 -11.40
N VAL A 235 2.86 5.58 -11.25
CA VAL A 235 1.89 5.87 -12.31
C VAL A 235 2.56 6.43 -13.57
N CYS A 236 3.43 7.43 -13.41
CA CYS A 236 4.04 8.11 -14.55
C CYS A 236 5.10 7.26 -15.27
N SER A 237 5.87 6.45 -14.53
CA SER A 237 6.89 5.55 -15.09
C SER A 237 6.26 4.36 -15.80
N THR A 238 5.17 3.82 -15.26
CA THR A 238 4.47 2.67 -15.86
C THR A 238 3.61 3.05 -17.07
N LYS A 239 3.01 4.24 -17.09
CA LYS A 239 2.18 4.71 -18.21
C LYS A 239 2.95 5.38 -19.33
N CYS A 240 4.25 5.61 -19.19
CA CYS A 240 5.04 6.27 -20.23
C CYS A 240 5.20 5.34 -21.45
N PRO A 241 4.61 5.67 -22.61
CA PRO A 241 4.63 4.77 -23.77
C PRO A 241 6.01 4.62 -24.41
N VAL A 242 6.92 5.57 -24.14
CA VAL A 242 8.28 5.60 -24.68
C VAL A 242 9.33 5.30 -23.61
N GLY A 243 8.93 5.00 -22.37
CA GLY A 243 9.86 4.66 -21.29
C GLY A 243 10.79 5.80 -20.84
N ALA A 244 10.41 7.06 -21.08
CA ALA A 244 11.19 8.24 -20.73
C ALA A 244 11.23 8.54 -19.22
N LEU A 245 10.32 7.97 -18.41
CA LEU A 245 10.25 8.18 -16.97
C LEU A 245 10.58 6.89 -16.21
N LYS A 246 11.52 6.95 -15.27
CA LYS A 246 11.98 5.78 -14.50
C LYS A 246 12.18 6.11 -13.03
N LEU A 247 11.77 5.21 -12.14
CA LEU A 247 12.09 5.30 -10.71
C LEU A 247 13.36 4.50 -10.42
N GLU A 248 14.30 5.11 -9.71
CA GLU A 248 15.53 4.45 -9.24
C GLU A 248 15.64 4.58 -7.72
N MET A 249 16.17 3.56 -7.06
CA MET A 249 16.50 3.61 -5.64
C MET A 249 17.59 4.66 -5.36
N VAL A 250 17.50 5.31 -4.21
CA VAL A 250 18.46 6.33 -3.73
C VAL A 250 19.36 5.75 -2.66
#